data_AF-A0A0F8YUV3-F1
#
_entry.id   AF-A0A0F8YUV3-F1
#
_cell.length_a   1.000
_cell.length_b   1.000
_cell.length_c   1.000
_cell.angle_alpha   90.00
_cell.angle_beta   90.00
_cell.angle_gamma   90.00
#
_symmetry.space_group_name_H-M   'P 1'
#
loop_
_entity.id
_entity.type
_entity.pdbx_description
1 polymer ?
#
loop_
_entity_poly.entity_id
_entity_poly.type
_entity_poly.pdbx_seq_one_letter_code
_entity_poly.pdbx_strand_id
1 'polypeptide(L)'
;NIDILIIRNIFNLFASRLKFQERGNIIDIGKERKIFKYFNHGNQKYTLWLDPELNDLIIDLQTEILNIVPECNDVNNYKKGFRPHLSVGQIRGKNNLMETITNLQDSWKELKFLINEIYFIARKKDKSSNFKIIKRIQLEKE
;
A
#
# COMPACT_ATOMS: atom_id res chain seq x y z
N ASN A 1 -10.24 -19.07 -14.30
CA ASN A 1 -10.52 -19.98 -13.16
C ASN A 1 -9.30 -20.22 -12.26
N ILE A 2 -8.11 -19.73 -12.63
CA ILE A 2 -6.87 -19.82 -11.85
C ILE A 2 -6.82 -18.77 -10.73
N ASP A 3 -7.38 -17.56 -10.96
CA ASP A 3 -7.37 -16.45 -10.00
C ASP A 3 -8.09 -16.75 -8.67
N ILE A 4 -9.18 -17.53 -8.69
CA ILE A 4 -9.96 -17.84 -7.49
C ILE A 4 -9.26 -18.88 -6.61
N LEU A 5 -8.51 -19.79 -7.22
CA LEU A 5 -7.80 -20.86 -6.52
C LEU A 5 -6.57 -20.31 -5.78
N ILE A 6 -5.84 -19.38 -6.41
CA ILE A 6 -4.72 -18.66 -5.80
C ILE A 6 -5.22 -17.85 -4.59
N ILE A 7 -6.31 -17.07 -4.75
CA ILE A 7 -6.90 -16.30 -3.63
C ILE A 7 -7.33 -17.20 -2.47
N ARG A 8 -7.89 -18.39 -2.74
CA ARG A 8 -8.30 -19.35 -1.70
C ARG A 8 -7.12 -19.99 -0.95
N ASN A 9 -6.03 -20.31 -1.64
CA ASN A 9 -4.84 -20.89 -1.01
C ASN A 9 -4.05 -19.85 -0.22
N ILE A 10 -3.91 -18.62 -0.74
CA ILE A 10 -3.46 -17.46 0.03
C ILE A 10 -4.29 -17.35 1.30
N PHE A 11 -5.62 -17.34 1.17
CA PHE A 11 -6.54 -17.13 2.29
C PHE A 11 -6.38 -18.16 3.42
N ASN A 12 -6.30 -19.45 3.11
CA ASN A 12 -6.16 -20.48 4.14
C ASN A 12 -4.78 -20.43 4.83
N LEU A 13 -3.71 -20.15 4.08
CA LEU A 13 -2.38 -19.97 4.66
C LEU A 13 -2.31 -18.69 5.51
N PHE A 14 -2.87 -17.57 5.03
CA PHE A 14 -2.95 -16.30 5.76
C PHE A 14 -3.74 -16.42 7.05
N ALA A 15 -4.91 -17.05 7.02
CA ALA A 15 -5.72 -17.26 8.22
C ALA A 15 -5.00 -18.16 9.25
N SER A 16 -4.28 -19.19 8.78
CA SER A 16 -3.52 -20.09 9.68
C SER A 16 -2.29 -19.41 10.30
N ARG A 17 -1.68 -18.45 9.58
CA ARG A 17 -0.46 -17.75 9.98
C ARG A 17 -0.75 -16.39 10.63
N LEU A 18 -1.97 -15.84 10.53
CA LEU A 18 -2.43 -14.72 11.37
C LEU A 18 -2.59 -15.12 12.85
N LYS A 19 -2.64 -16.42 13.17
CA LYS A 19 -2.38 -16.90 14.53
C LYS A 19 -0.98 -16.53 15.06
N PHE A 20 -0.07 -16.08 14.19
CA PHE A 20 1.24 -15.52 14.56
C PHE A 20 1.15 -14.09 15.14
N GLN A 21 0.02 -13.39 15.02
CA GLN A 21 -0.16 -12.01 15.52
C GLN A 21 -1.55 -11.74 16.14
N GLU A 22 -2.21 -12.75 16.73
CA GLU A 22 -3.24 -12.51 17.78
C GLU A 22 -2.65 -11.83 19.04
N ARG A 23 -1.34 -11.58 19.07
CA ARG A 23 -0.71 -10.62 20.00
C ARG A 23 -0.79 -9.25 19.36
N GLY A 24 -1.81 -8.50 19.76
CA GLY A 24 -2.17 -7.24 19.18
C GLY A 24 -1.02 -6.27 19.21
N ASN A 25 -0.84 -5.57 18.11
CA ASN A 25 -0.26 -4.26 18.16
C ASN A 25 -1.09 -3.39 17.23
N ILE A 26 -1.61 -2.32 17.80
CA ILE A 26 -1.77 -1.06 17.08
C ILE A 26 -0.50 -0.87 16.23
N ILE A 27 -0.61 -1.03 14.91
CA ILE A 27 0.47 -0.68 14.01
C ILE A 27 0.49 0.85 13.96
N ASP A 28 1.20 1.46 14.90
CA ASP A 28 1.66 2.84 14.76
C ASP A 28 2.66 2.83 13.61
N ILE A 29 2.17 3.07 12.41
CA ILE A 29 2.93 3.16 11.16
C ILE A 29 3.93 4.31 11.13
N GLY A 30 4.26 4.88 12.28
CA GLY A 30 5.23 5.94 12.41
C GLY A 30 4.65 7.26 11.94
N LYS A 31 5.42 8.31 12.18
CA LYS A 31 5.07 9.67 11.76
C LYS A 31 5.20 9.72 10.25
N GLU A 32 4.23 10.23 9.50
CA GLU A 32 4.54 10.55 8.10
C GLU A 32 5.70 11.56 8.08
N ARG A 33 6.80 11.26 7.38
CA ARG A 33 7.77 12.31 7.08
C ARG A 33 7.02 13.37 6.29
N LYS A 34 7.25 14.64 6.60
CA LYS A 34 6.69 15.79 5.88
C LYS A 34 7.27 15.88 4.46
N ILE A 35 7.20 14.86 3.61
CA ILE A 35 7.78 14.89 2.27
C ILE A 35 6.83 14.24 1.29
N PHE A 36 6.29 15.06 0.40
CA PHE A 36 5.65 14.58 -0.80
C PHE A 36 6.69 14.14 -1.82
N LYS A 37 6.47 12.95 -2.39
CA LYS A 37 7.28 12.40 -3.48
C LYS A 37 6.38 12.05 -4.66
N TYR A 38 6.99 11.74 -5.79
CA TYR A 38 6.23 11.40 -6.98
C TYR A 38 6.86 10.28 -7.79
N PHE A 39 5.99 9.54 -8.49
CA PHE A 39 6.37 8.65 -9.58
C PHE A 39 6.12 9.35 -10.91
N ASN A 40 7.03 9.20 -11.85
CA ASN A 40 6.87 9.68 -13.23
C ASN A 40 6.43 8.51 -14.11
N HIS A 41 5.28 8.65 -14.75
CA HIS A 41 4.71 7.65 -15.67
C HIS A 41 4.96 7.98 -17.15
N GLY A 42 5.84 8.95 -17.42
CA GLY A 42 6.05 9.52 -18.75
C GLY A 42 4.91 10.45 -19.18
N ASN A 43 5.08 11.09 -20.34
CA ASN A 43 4.06 11.96 -20.95
C ASN A 43 3.50 13.02 -19.99
N GLN A 44 4.37 13.60 -19.14
CA GLN A 44 4.02 14.59 -18.13
C GLN A 44 2.92 14.12 -17.15
N LYS A 45 2.83 12.81 -16.86
CA LYS A 45 1.88 12.23 -15.89
C LYS A 45 2.63 11.77 -14.64
N TYR A 46 2.14 12.19 -13.49
CA TYR A 46 2.79 11.92 -12.21
C TYR A 46 1.77 11.39 -11.20
N THR A 47 2.17 10.41 -10.40
CA THR A 47 1.45 10.07 -9.15
C THR A 47 2.18 10.74 -8.00
N LEU A 48 1.48 11.59 -7.27
CA LEU A 48 1.95 12.20 -6.03
C LEU A 48 1.63 11.25 -4.86
N TRP A 49 2.58 11.08 -3.94
CA TRP A 49 2.45 10.19 -2.80
C TRP A 49 3.18 10.71 -1.56
N LEU A 50 2.68 10.32 -0.39
CA LEU A 50 3.28 10.58 0.93
C LEU A 50 4.27 9.48 1.28
N ASP A 51 5.45 9.89 1.75
CA ASP A 51 6.51 9.00 2.21
C ASP A 51 6.38 8.77 3.73
N PRO A 52 5.80 7.65 4.17
CA PRO A 52 5.71 7.36 5.59
C PRO A 52 7.11 7.17 6.19
N GLU A 53 7.27 7.46 7.48
CA GLU A 53 8.37 6.87 8.24
C GLU A 53 8.19 5.35 8.20
N LEU A 54 9.27 4.63 7.93
CA LEU A 54 9.18 3.20 7.70
C LEU A 54 8.79 2.50 9.01
N ASN A 55 7.69 1.77 8.97
CA ASN A 55 7.36 0.78 9.97
C ASN A 55 7.68 -0.61 9.42
N ASP A 56 8.62 -1.29 10.07
CA ASP A 56 9.08 -2.63 9.71
C ASP A 56 7.91 -3.64 9.60
N LEU A 57 6.82 -3.45 10.36
CA LEU A 57 5.64 -4.33 10.31
C LEU A 57 4.97 -4.40 8.94
N ILE A 58 4.94 -3.30 8.18
CA ILE A 58 4.35 -3.30 6.84
C ILE A 58 5.26 -3.98 5.83
N ILE A 59 6.58 -3.88 6.03
CA ILE A 59 7.58 -4.56 5.22
C ILE A 59 7.56 -6.06 5.51
N ASP A 60 7.47 -6.44 6.78
CA ASP A 60 7.36 -7.83 7.23
C ASP A 60 6.07 -8.47 6.72
N LEU A 61 4.94 -7.75 6.82
CA LEU A 61 3.68 -8.21 6.25
C LEU A 61 3.84 -8.48 4.75
N GLN A 62 4.38 -7.53 3.98
CA GLN A 62 4.59 -7.72 2.54
C GLN A 62 5.51 -8.92 2.25
N THR A 63 6.53 -9.13 3.06
CA THR A 63 7.46 -10.27 2.94
C THR A 63 6.73 -11.60 3.15
N GLU A 64 5.90 -11.71 4.19
CA GLU A 64 5.07 -12.89 4.44
C GLU A 64 4.05 -13.11 3.31
N ILE A 65 3.45 -12.04 2.76
CA ILE A 65 2.55 -12.15 1.60
C ILE A 65 3.30 -12.77 0.41
N LEU A 66 4.50 -12.26 0.12
CA LEU A 66 5.29 -12.71 -1.02
C LEU A 66 5.74 -14.17 -0.87
N ASN A 67 6.07 -14.61 0.34
CA ASN A 67 6.43 -16.00 0.61
C ASN A 67 5.26 -16.97 0.32
N ILE A 68 4.02 -16.52 0.49
CA ILE A 68 2.81 -17.31 0.23
C ILE A 68 2.46 -17.29 -1.27
N VAL A 69 2.65 -16.16 -1.94
CA VAL A 69 2.41 -16.00 -3.39
C VAL A 69 3.60 -15.36 -4.10
N PRO A 70 4.64 -16.16 -4.38
CA PRO A 70 5.86 -15.65 -4.99
C PRO A 70 5.63 -15.16 -6.43
N GLU A 71 4.54 -15.55 -7.09
CA GLU A 71 4.16 -15.04 -8.41
C GLU A 71 3.72 -13.56 -8.37
N CYS A 72 3.26 -13.05 -7.22
CA CYS A 72 2.83 -11.67 -7.03
C CYS A 72 4.01 -10.73 -6.72
N ASN A 73 5.11 -10.83 -7.48
CA ASN A 73 6.38 -10.16 -7.20
C ASN A 73 6.62 -8.86 -7.99
N ASP A 74 5.58 -8.28 -8.59
CA ASP A 74 5.68 -7.14 -9.52
C ASP A 74 6.45 -5.95 -8.94
N VAL A 75 6.35 -5.72 -7.62
CA VAL A 75 6.95 -4.57 -6.94
C VAL A 75 8.41 -4.79 -6.49
N ASN A 76 8.86 -6.03 -6.30
CA ASN A 76 10.24 -6.26 -5.86
C ASN A 76 11.24 -6.29 -7.03
N ASN A 77 10.74 -6.35 -8.26
CA ASN A 77 11.56 -6.23 -9.46
C ASN A 77 12.09 -4.80 -9.69
N TYR A 78 11.59 -3.80 -8.96
CA TYR A 78 12.12 -2.44 -9.01
C TYR A 78 13.40 -2.32 -8.15
N LYS A 79 14.33 -1.45 -8.55
CA LYS A 79 15.63 -1.24 -7.87
C LYS A 79 15.55 -0.99 -6.35
N LYS A 80 14.43 -0.46 -5.86
CA LYS A 80 14.20 -0.15 -4.44
C LYS A 80 13.23 -1.12 -3.75
N GLY A 81 12.79 -2.16 -4.44
CA GLY A 81 11.81 -3.12 -3.96
C GLY A 81 10.45 -2.50 -3.63
N PHE A 82 9.67 -3.24 -2.82
CA PHE A 82 8.47 -2.70 -2.18
C PHE A 82 8.82 -1.51 -1.28
N ARG A 83 8.08 -0.42 -1.45
CA ARG A 83 8.15 0.76 -0.58
C ARG A 83 6.74 1.19 -0.18
N PRO A 84 6.39 1.16 1.11
CA PRO A 84 5.09 1.64 1.56
C PRO A 84 4.97 3.13 1.23
N HIS A 85 3.82 3.51 0.67
CA HIS A 85 3.50 4.89 0.32
C HIS A 85 1.99 5.05 0.23
N LEU A 86 1.50 6.27 0.47
CA LEU A 86 0.09 6.63 0.27
C LEU A 86 -0.03 7.54 -0.95
N SER A 87 -0.61 7.04 -2.04
CA SER A 87 -0.90 7.87 -3.20
C SER A 87 -2.01 8.87 -2.87
N VAL A 88 -1.76 10.16 -3.08
CA VAL A 88 -2.69 11.25 -2.76
C VAL A 88 -3.29 11.92 -3.99
N GLY A 89 -2.74 11.67 -5.18
CA GLY A 89 -3.29 12.23 -6.41
C GLY A 89 -2.47 11.92 -7.64
N GLN A 90 -3.04 12.25 -8.79
CA GLN A 90 -2.36 12.22 -10.08
C GLN A 90 -2.37 13.61 -10.69
N ILE A 91 -1.21 14.06 -11.17
CA ILE A 91 -1.00 15.42 -11.67
C ILE A 91 -0.44 15.36 -13.09
N ARG A 92 -0.87 16.29 -13.94
CA ARG A 92 -0.32 16.49 -15.28
C ARG A 92 0.50 17.77 -15.35
N GLY A 93 1.64 17.70 -16.00
CA GLY A 93 2.56 18.82 -16.17
C GLY A 93 3.53 18.95 -14.99
N LYS A 94 4.82 19.07 -15.30
CA LYS A 94 5.87 19.16 -14.28
C LYS A 94 5.76 20.43 -13.44
N ASN A 95 5.39 21.57 -14.05
CA ASN A 95 5.23 22.83 -13.33
C ASN A 95 4.10 22.73 -12.29
N ASN A 96 2.93 22.23 -12.72
CA ASN A 96 1.80 21.99 -11.84
C ASN A 96 2.14 21.03 -10.69
N LEU A 97 2.93 19.98 -10.98
CA LEU A 97 3.42 19.05 -9.95
C LEU A 97 4.25 19.79 -8.90
N MET A 98 5.22 20.60 -9.33
CA MET A 98 6.11 21.30 -8.41
C MET A 98 5.35 22.33 -7.57
N GLU A 99 4.47 23.11 -8.20
CA GLU A 99 3.59 24.06 -7.50
C GLU A 99 2.70 23.36 -6.48
N THR A 100 2.07 22.24 -6.86
CA THR A 100 1.23 21.45 -5.96
C THR A 100 2.04 20.91 -4.78
N ILE A 101 3.25 20.40 -5.02
CA ILE A 101 4.15 19.93 -3.96
C ILE A 101 4.46 21.08 -3.00
N THR A 102 4.88 22.24 -3.49
CA THR A 102 5.17 23.41 -2.65
C THR A 102 3.98 23.79 -1.79
N ASN A 103 2.80 23.97 -2.40
CA ASN A 103 1.59 24.38 -1.68
C ASN A 103 1.16 23.38 -0.60
N LEU A 104 1.23 22.08 -0.90
CA LEU A 104 0.94 21.04 0.07
C LEU A 104 1.98 21.04 1.18
N GLN A 105 3.26 21.13 0.84
CA GLN A 105 4.38 21.04 1.77
C GLN A 105 4.40 22.17 2.80
N ASP A 106 4.02 23.38 2.39
CA ASP A 106 3.96 24.57 3.24
C ASP A 106 2.88 24.49 4.33
N SER A 107 1.80 23.76 4.04
CA SER A 107 0.63 23.64 4.92
C SER A 107 0.49 22.27 5.58
N TRP A 108 1.33 21.30 5.20
CA TRP A 108 1.18 19.92 5.63
C TRP A 108 1.45 19.73 7.12
N LYS A 109 0.52 19.02 7.76
CA LYS A 109 0.67 18.51 9.12
C LYS A 109 0.85 17.01 9.05
N GLU A 110 1.70 16.51 9.93
CA GLU A 110 1.96 15.08 10.11
C GLU A 110 0.64 14.33 10.34
N LEU A 111 0.42 13.26 9.58
CA LEU A 111 -0.68 12.34 9.80
C LEU A 111 -0.21 11.14 10.62
N LYS A 112 -1.06 10.71 11.54
CA LYS A 112 -0.93 9.47 12.29
C LYS A 112 -2.24 8.72 12.16
N PHE A 113 -2.17 7.45 11.77
CA PHE A 113 -3.34 6.61 11.64
C PHE A 113 -3.05 5.20 12.14
N LEU A 114 -4.11 4.57 12.64
CA LEU A 114 -4.10 3.20 13.10
C LEU A 114 -4.58 2.30 11.97
N ILE A 115 -3.88 1.20 11.73
CA ILE A 115 -4.36 0.15 10.83
C ILE A 115 -5.17 -0.84 11.65
N ASN A 116 -6.45 -0.95 11.32
CA ASN A 116 -7.40 -1.84 11.99
C ASN A 116 -7.94 -2.94 11.07
N GLU A 117 -7.71 -2.84 9.76
CA GLU A 117 -8.27 -3.75 8.78
C GLU A 117 -7.35 -3.91 7.57
N ILE A 118 -7.31 -5.12 7.03
CA ILE A 118 -6.64 -5.46 5.78
C ILE A 118 -7.70 -5.90 4.76
N TYR A 119 -7.58 -5.36 3.55
CA TYR A 119 -8.50 -5.60 2.46
C TYR A 119 -7.82 -6.33 1.31
N PHE A 120 -8.40 -7.46 0.90
CA PHE A 120 -8.09 -8.07 -0.38
C PHE A 120 -9.03 -7.50 -1.42
N ILE A 121 -8.47 -6.82 -2.42
CA ILE A 121 -9.23 -6.18 -3.49
C ILE A 121 -8.91 -6.81 -4.84
N ALA A 122 -9.90 -6.83 -5.72
CA ALA A 122 -9.71 -7.26 -7.10
C ALA A 122 -10.47 -6.33 -8.05
N ARG A 123 -10.01 -6.25 -9.29
CA ARG A 123 -10.71 -5.55 -10.37
C ARG A 123 -10.62 -6.35 -11.67
N LYS A 124 -11.49 -6.05 -12.61
CA LYS A 124 -11.37 -6.60 -13.97
C LYS A 124 -10.10 -6.04 -14.62
N LYS A 125 -9.57 -6.71 -15.64
CA LYS A 125 -8.46 -6.20 -16.46
C LYS A 125 -8.94 -5.11 -17.42
N ASP A 126 -9.49 -4.04 -16.85
CA ASP A 126 -10.00 -2.86 -17.54
C ASP A 126 -9.64 -1.62 -16.72
N LYS A 127 -9.11 -0.59 -17.39
CA LYS A 127 -8.66 0.68 -16.79
C LYS A 127 -9.80 1.47 -16.18
N SER A 128 -11.03 1.33 -16.67
CA SER A 128 -12.23 1.98 -16.08
C SER A 128 -12.84 1.17 -14.95
N SER A 129 -12.38 -0.04 -14.67
CA SER A 129 -13.01 -0.88 -13.67
C SER A 129 -12.63 -0.48 -12.24
N ASN A 130 -13.65 -0.39 -11.39
CA ASN A 130 -13.47 -0.16 -9.96
C ASN A 130 -12.95 -1.42 -9.27
N PHE A 131 -12.14 -1.22 -8.23
CA PHE A 131 -11.80 -2.28 -7.30
C PHE A 131 -13.03 -2.70 -6.49
N LYS A 132 -13.12 -4.00 -6.21
CA LYS A 132 -14.10 -4.59 -5.31
C LYS A 132 -13.37 -5.26 -4.16
N ILE A 133 -13.92 -5.11 -2.97
CA ILE A 133 -13.45 -5.84 -1.79
C ILE A 133 -13.90 -7.29 -1.92
N ILE A 134 -12.93 -8.20 -1.90
CA ILE A 134 -13.16 -9.65 -1.92
C ILE A 134 -13.17 -10.20 -0.51
N LYS A 135 -12.29 -9.68 0.36
CA LYS A 135 -12.22 -10.06 1.77
C LYS A 135 -11.78 -8.88 2.63
N ARG A 136 -12.30 -8.87 3.85
CA ARG A 136 -11.89 -7.99 4.95
C ARG A 136 -11.32 -8.88 6.05
N ILE A 137 -10.20 -8.47 6.61
CA ILE A 137 -9.59 -9.05 7.80
C ILE A 137 -9.51 -7.93 8.82
N GLN A 138 -10.19 -8.11 9.94
CA GLN A 138 -10.11 -7.18 11.05
C GLN A 138 -8.87 -7.51 11.87
N LEU A 139 -8.09 -6.49 12.20
CA LEU A 139 -7.01 -6.55 13.17
C LEU A 139 -7.62 -6.16 14.51
N GLU A 140 -7.59 -7.08 15.46
CA GLU A 140 -8.21 -6.85 16.77
C GLU A 140 -7.48 -5.74 17.51
N LYS A 141 -8.27 -4.89 18.19
CA LYS A 141 -7.74 -3.99 19.21
C LYS A 141 -7.69 -4.77 20.51
N GLU A 142 -6.54 -4.80 21.16
CA GLU A 142 -6.45 -5.14 22.58
C GLU A 142 -7.28 -4.16 23.43
#